data_AF-A0A9W5TTT6-F1
#
_entry.id   AF-A0A9W5TTT6-F1
#
_cell.length_a   1.000
_cell.length_b   1.000
_cell.length_c   1.000
_cell.angle_alpha   90.00
_cell.angle_beta   90.00
_cell.angle_gamma   90.00
#
_symmetry.space_group_name_H-M   'P 1'
#
loop_
_entity.id
_entity.type
_entity.pdbx_description
1 polymer ?
#
loop_
_entity_poly.entity_id
_entity_poly.type
_entity_poly.pdbx_seq_one_letter_code
_entity_poly.pdbx_strand_id
1 'polypeptide(L)'
;MICYAALGVVGAPVFAGFSGGAQVLIGPTGGYIFGFILTAFVTGLILERTSFTFSMAIVANIAGMIITLLCGTIQLKFVLDLNWSLALASGVYPFIVVGLMKAVLASWIGILLRNRLIRANILLRRKVLEILIAF
;
A
#
# COMPACT_ATOMS: atom_id res chain seq x y z
N MET A 1 -8.17 0.88 0.04
CA MET A 1 -7.83 -0.37 0.77
C MET A 1 -8.92 -0.80 1.75
N ILE A 2 -9.62 0.14 2.41
CA ILE A 2 -10.75 -0.21 3.30
C ILE A 2 -11.86 -0.96 2.54
N CYS A 3 -12.33 -0.44 1.40
CA CYS A 3 -13.36 -1.14 0.61
C CYS A 3 -12.90 -2.53 0.14
N TYR A 4 -11.64 -2.66 -0.26
CA TYR A 4 -11.02 -3.95 -0.61
C TYR A 4 -11.08 -4.94 0.57
N ALA A 5 -10.66 -4.50 1.76
CA ALA A 5 -10.69 -5.32 2.96
C ALA A 5 -12.13 -5.69 3.34
N ALA A 6 -13.06 -4.74 3.34
CA ALA A 6 -14.47 -4.96 3.66
C ALA A 6 -15.14 -5.97 2.72
N LEU A 7 -14.91 -5.85 1.41
CA LEU A 7 -15.40 -6.83 0.43
C LEU A 7 -14.88 -8.24 0.75
N GLY A 8 -13.58 -8.34 1.06
CA GLY A 8 -12.99 -9.61 1.47
C GLY A 8 -13.60 -10.14 2.76
N VAL A 9 -13.83 -9.32 3.79
CA VAL A 9 -14.47 -9.74 5.05
C VAL A 9 -15.86 -10.32 4.84
N VAL A 10 -16.68 -9.69 3.99
CA VAL A 10 -18.04 -10.15 3.67
C VAL A 10 -18.03 -11.48 2.91
N GLY A 11 -16.87 -11.92 2.40
CA GLY A 11 -16.69 -13.23 1.78
C GLY A 11 -16.45 -13.18 0.27
N ALA A 12 -16.34 -11.99 -0.33
CA ALA A 12 -15.96 -11.89 -1.74
C ALA A 12 -14.53 -12.43 -1.95
N PRO A 13 -14.26 -13.22 -3.01
CA PRO A 13 -12.98 -13.89 -3.24
C PRO A 13 -11.92 -12.92 -3.81
N VAL A 14 -11.65 -11.82 -3.09
CA VAL A 14 -10.74 -10.73 -3.51
C VAL A 14 -9.35 -10.83 -2.89
N PHE A 15 -9.19 -11.65 -1.84
CA PHE A 15 -7.89 -11.91 -1.25
C PHE A 15 -7.12 -12.96 -2.07
N ALA A 16 -5.81 -13.07 -1.82
CA ALA A 16 -4.92 -13.94 -2.57
C ALA A 16 -5.42 -15.39 -2.60
N GLY A 17 -5.28 -16.06 -3.74
CA GLY A 17 -5.78 -17.43 -3.93
C GLY A 17 -7.30 -17.53 -4.03
N PHE A 18 -7.99 -16.48 -4.51
CA PHE A 18 -9.46 -16.42 -4.56
C PHE A 18 -10.12 -16.66 -3.20
N SER A 19 -9.47 -16.20 -2.13
CA SER A 19 -9.96 -16.34 -0.76
C SER A 19 -10.78 -15.13 -0.31
N GLY A 20 -11.60 -15.34 0.71
CA GLY A 20 -12.44 -14.34 1.36
C GLY A 20 -12.85 -14.79 2.76
N GLY A 21 -13.49 -13.90 3.50
CA GLY A 21 -13.97 -14.11 4.87
C GLY A 21 -13.07 -13.46 5.94
N ALA A 22 -13.67 -13.21 7.10
CA ALA A 22 -13.00 -12.59 8.24
C ALA A 22 -11.79 -13.41 8.75
N GLN A 23 -11.81 -14.73 8.57
CA GLN A 23 -10.73 -15.62 8.98
C GLN A 23 -9.39 -15.30 8.30
N VAL A 24 -9.40 -14.71 7.11
CA VAL A 24 -8.17 -14.30 6.41
C VAL A 24 -7.46 -13.17 7.15
N LEU A 25 -8.21 -12.25 7.77
CA LEU A 25 -7.65 -11.12 8.53
C LEU A 25 -6.97 -11.54 9.82
N ILE A 26 -7.41 -12.63 10.46
CA ILE A 26 -6.77 -13.18 11.66
C ILE A 26 -5.75 -14.28 11.32
N GLY A 27 -5.66 -14.69 10.05
CA GLY A 27 -4.72 -15.68 9.56
C GLY A 27 -3.31 -15.14 9.32
N PRO A 28 -2.39 -15.97 8.79
CA PRO A 28 -0.98 -15.64 8.61
C PRO A 28 -0.72 -14.41 7.72
N THR A 29 -1.63 -14.12 6.78
CA THR A 29 -1.50 -13.05 5.79
C THR A 29 -2.26 -11.78 6.17
N GLY A 30 -3.07 -11.80 7.22
CA GLY A 30 -3.94 -10.69 7.60
C GLY A 30 -3.18 -9.40 7.92
N GLY A 31 -1.99 -9.52 8.51
CA GLY A 31 -1.15 -8.37 8.86
C GLY A 31 -0.70 -7.56 7.66
N TYR A 32 -0.54 -8.20 6.50
CA TYR A 32 -0.24 -7.51 5.23
C TYR A 32 -1.44 -6.71 4.75
N ILE A 33 -2.67 -7.21 4.95
CA ILE A 33 -3.91 -6.51 4.57
C ILE A 33 -4.10 -5.25 5.42
N PHE A 34 -3.90 -5.35 6.73
CA PHE A 34 -3.87 -4.16 7.60
C PHE A 34 -2.74 -3.21 7.21
N GLY A 35 -1.56 -3.75 6.92
CA GLY A 35 -0.42 -3.01 6.39
C GLY A 35 -0.74 -2.24 5.12
N PHE A 36 -1.53 -2.78 4.18
CA PHE A 36 -1.94 -2.08 2.97
C PHE A 36 -2.79 -0.83 3.26
N ILE A 37 -3.62 -0.85 4.28
CA ILE A 37 -4.43 0.32 4.69
C ILE A 37 -3.51 1.44 5.16
N LEU A 38 -2.56 1.12 6.05
CA LEU A 38 -1.58 2.08 6.56
C LEU A 38 -0.67 2.60 5.44
N THR A 39 -0.22 1.71 4.57
CA THR A 39 0.58 2.05 3.38
C THR A 39 -0.13 3.04 2.48
N ALA A 40 -1.41 2.80 2.16
CA ALA A 40 -2.18 3.73 1.32
C ALA A 40 -2.25 5.13 1.94
N PHE A 41 -2.43 5.20 3.26
CA PHE A 41 -2.46 6.47 3.99
C PHE A 41 -1.08 7.16 3.99
N VAL A 42 -0.02 6.45 4.39
CA VAL A 42 1.33 7.02 4.52
C VAL A 42 1.90 7.43 3.17
N THR A 43 1.73 6.62 2.13
CA THR A 43 2.21 6.97 0.78
C THR A 43 1.50 8.22 0.26
N GLY A 44 0.18 8.34 0.47
CA GLY A 44 -0.57 9.55 0.12
C GLY A 44 -0.09 10.77 0.91
N LEU A 45 0.06 10.63 2.22
CA LEU A 45 0.53 11.69 3.11
C LEU A 45 1.91 12.21 2.73
N ILE A 46 2.88 11.32 2.47
CA ILE A 46 4.23 11.70 2.04
C ILE A 46 4.17 12.52 0.75
N LEU A 47 3.45 12.04 -0.27
CA LEU A 47 3.36 12.72 -1.57
C LEU A 47 2.65 14.08 -1.50
N GLU A 48 1.62 14.20 -0.65
CA GLU A 48 0.92 15.46 -0.42
C GLU A 48 1.76 16.49 0.33
N ARG A 49 2.57 16.04 1.30
CA ARG A 49 3.41 16.91 2.13
C ARG A 49 4.75 17.26 1.48
N THR A 50 5.16 16.50 0.48
CA THR A 50 6.42 16.72 -0.25
C THR A 50 6.12 17.18 -1.68
N SER A 51 6.17 16.28 -2.64
CA SER A 51 5.86 16.57 -4.03
C SER A 51 5.44 15.30 -4.77
N PHE A 52 4.63 15.48 -5.81
CA PHE A 52 4.28 14.41 -6.75
C PHE A 52 5.37 14.27 -7.83
N THR A 53 6.60 13.96 -7.40
CA THR A 53 7.75 13.67 -8.26
C THR A 53 8.08 12.19 -8.23
N PHE A 54 8.79 11.70 -9.25
CA PHE A 54 9.20 10.30 -9.33
C PHE A 54 10.03 9.86 -8.12
N SER A 55 11.00 10.69 -7.70
CA SER A 55 11.86 10.40 -6.55
C SER A 55 11.07 10.32 -5.24
N MET A 56 10.16 11.26 -4.98
CA MET A 56 9.33 11.23 -3.77
C MET A 56 8.31 10.08 -3.81
N ALA A 57 7.82 9.71 -4.98
CA ALA A 57 6.99 8.51 -5.14
C ALA A 57 7.77 7.23 -4.80
N ILE A 58 9.05 7.12 -5.18
CA ILE A 58 9.88 5.96 -4.80
C ILE A 58 10.01 5.92 -3.27
N VAL A 59 10.38 7.03 -2.64
CA VAL A 59 10.51 7.11 -1.18
C VAL A 59 9.20 6.72 -0.48
N ALA A 60 8.06 7.25 -0.95
CA ALA A 60 6.75 6.96 -0.39
C ALA A 60 6.33 5.50 -0.57
N ASN A 61 6.67 4.88 -1.71
CA ASN A 61 6.39 3.46 -1.96
C ASN A 61 7.31 2.53 -1.14
N ILE A 62 8.59 2.88 -0.96
CA ILE A 62 9.51 2.12 -0.10
C ILE A 62 9.08 2.19 1.36
N ALA A 63 8.70 3.37 1.85
CA ALA A 63 8.14 3.52 3.20
C ALA A 63 6.88 2.65 3.38
N GLY A 64 5.98 2.68 2.40
CA GLY A 64 4.80 1.81 2.36
C GLY A 64 5.13 0.31 2.36
N MET A 65 6.13 -0.10 1.58
CA MET A 65 6.61 -1.48 1.58
C MET A 65 7.10 -1.90 2.97
N ILE A 66 7.92 -1.07 3.63
CA ILE A 66 8.42 -1.35 4.98
C ILE A 66 7.26 -1.52 5.97
N ILE A 67 6.30 -0.59 5.98
CA ILE A 67 5.12 -0.66 6.85
C ILE A 67 4.36 -1.98 6.62
N THR A 68 4.09 -2.31 5.36
CA THR A 68 3.37 -3.53 5.00
C THR A 68 4.09 -4.79 5.47
N LEU A 69 5.41 -4.87 5.22
CA LEU A 69 6.21 -6.04 5.58
C LEU A 69 6.36 -6.18 7.10
N LEU A 70 6.47 -5.07 7.84
CA LEU A 70 6.49 -5.09 9.30
C LEU A 70 5.16 -5.60 9.87
N CYS A 71 4.04 -4.99 9.49
CA CYS A 71 2.72 -5.42 9.96
C CYS A 71 2.43 -6.89 9.62
N GLY A 72 2.73 -7.28 8.39
CA GLY A 72 2.56 -8.65 7.91
C GLY A 72 3.40 -9.65 8.67
N THR A 73 4.70 -9.39 8.81
CA THR A 73 5.64 -10.32 9.44
C THR A 73 5.40 -10.46 10.94
N ILE A 74 5.02 -9.37 11.62
CA ILE A 74 4.66 -9.43 13.05
C ILE A 74 3.48 -10.37 13.25
N GLN A 75 2.39 -10.22 12.49
CA GLN A 75 1.25 -11.12 12.61
C GLN A 75 1.61 -12.55 12.20
N LEU A 76 2.30 -12.73 11.07
CA LEU A 76 2.76 -14.03 10.57
C LEU A 76 3.53 -14.81 11.65
N LYS A 77 4.46 -14.13 12.33
CA LYS A 77 5.24 -14.70 13.44
C LYS A 77 4.34 -15.26 14.53
N PHE A 78 3.37 -14.48 15.00
CA PHE A 78 2.51 -14.90 16.13
C PHE A 78 1.49 -15.95 15.72
N VAL A 79 0.91 -15.85 14.52
CA VAL A 79 -0.10 -16.80 14.04
C VAL A 79 0.50 -18.19 13.77
N LEU A 80 1.74 -18.25 13.27
CA LEU A 80 2.43 -19.51 12.95
C LEU A 80 3.43 -19.96 14.03
N ASP A 81 3.50 -19.26 15.17
CA ASP A 81 4.46 -19.49 16.25
C ASP A 81 5.92 -19.64 15.77
N LEU A 82 6.33 -18.74 14.87
CA LEU A 82 7.67 -18.75 14.29
C LEU A 82 8.65 -17.98 15.18
N ASN A 83 9.91 -18.43 15.16
CA ASN A 83 11.01 -17.56 15.58
C ASN A 83 11.23 -16.42 14.56
N TRP A 84 11.93 -15.37 14.96
CA TRP A 84 12.16 -14.19 14.12
C TRP A 84 12.91 -14.50 12.81
N SER A 85 13.84 -15.46 12.83
CA SER A 85 14.60 -15.84 11.63
C SER A 85 13.66 -16.42 10.55
N LEU A 86 12.80 -17.37 10.92
CA LEU A 86 11.82 -17.98 10.03
C LEU A 86 10.74 -16.98 9.59
N ALA A 87 10.29 -16.11 10.50
CA ALA A 87 9.33 -15.07 10.18
C ALA A 87 9.88 -14.08 9.13
N LEU A 88 11.14 -13.65 9.25
CA LEU A 88 11.78 -12.78 8.26
C LEU A 88 12.06 -13.51 6.94
N ALA A 89 12.52 -14.76 7.01
CA ALA A 89 12.80 -15.58 5.85
C ALA A 89 11.57 -15.85 4.97
N SER A 90 10.40 -16.00 5.59
CA SER A 90 9.14 -16.22 4.88
C SER A 90 8.38 -14.93 4.60
N GLY A 91 8.41 -13.98 5.53
CA GLY A 91 7.55 -12.80 5.53
C GLY A 91 8.17 -11.52 4.96
N VAL A 92 9.49 -11.46 4.80
CA VAL A 92 10.20 -10.26 4.34
C VAL A 92 11.06 -10.56 3.12
N TYR A 93 12.03 -11.46 3.23
CA TYR A 93 13.08 -11.64 2.23
C TYR A 93 12.58 -11.93 0.80
N PRO A 94 11.55 -12.78 0.59
CA PRO A 94 11.02 -13.04 -0.75
C PRO A 94 10.39 -11.80 -1.40
N PHE A 95 9.97 -10.83 -0.59
CA PHE A 95 9.22 -9.66 -1.02
C PHE A 95 10.09 -8.41 -1.23
N ILE A 96 11.35 -8.38 -0.77
CA ILE A 96 12.22 -7.20 -0.90
C ILE A 96 12.44 -6.87 -2.38
N VAL A 97 12.96 -7.82 -3.16
CA VAL A 97 13.34 -7.58 -4.57
C VAL A 97 12.11 -7.17 -5.37
N VAL A 98 11.02 -7.93 -5.24
CA VAL A 98 9.77 -7.66 -5.96
C VAL A 98 9.11 -6.37 -5.49
N GLY A 99 9.23 -6.04 -4.21
CA GLY A 99 8.73 -4.81 -3.61
C GLY A 99 9.46 -3.57 -4.13
N LEU A 100 10.79 -3.62 -4.24
CA LEU A 100 11.59 -2.55 -4.84
C LEU A 100 11.27 -2.37 -6.32
N MET A 101 11.14 -3.46 -7.08
CA MET A 101 10.69 -3.39 -8.48
C MET A 101 9.30 -2.75 -8.59
N LYS A 102 8.35 -3.17 -7.75
CA LYS A 102 7.01 -2.56 -7.68
C LYS A 102 7.05 -1.09 -7.31
N ALA A 103 7.91 -0.69 -6.37
CA ALA A 103 8.04 0.71 -5.97
C ALA A 103 8.49 1.60 -7.14
N VAL A 104 9.47 1.16 -7.92
CA VAL A 104 9.94 1.88 -9.12
C VAL A 104 8.83 1.95 -10.18
N LEU A 105 8.21 0.82 -10.51
CA LEU A 105 7.15 0.75 -11.53
C LEU A 105 5.92 1.58 -11.13
N ALA A 106 5.46 1.45 -9.89
CA ALA A 106 4.32 2.21 -9.35
C ALA A 106 4.62 3.72 -9.35
N SER A 107 5.85 4.12 -9.02
CA SER A 107 6.26 5.52 -9.06
C SER A 107 6.27 6.06 -10.49
N TRP A 108 6.78 5.28 -11.44
CA TRP A 108 6.83 5.70 -12.84
C TRP A 108 5.42 5.86 -13.41
N ILE A 109 4.59 4.81 -13.29
CA ILE A 109 3.24 4.79 -13.82
C ILE A 109 2.35 5.82 -13.08
N GLY A 110 2.45 5.89 -11.75
CA GLY A 110 1.63 6.78 -10.93
C GLY A 110 1.87 8.26 -11.25
N ILE A 111 3.13 8.68 -11.35
CA ILE A 111 3.47 10.07 -11.70
C ILE A 111 3.10 10.38 -13.16
N LEU A 112 3.35 9.45 -14.09
CA LEU A 112 2.97 9.59 -15.50
C LEU A 112 1.45 9.79 -15.64
N LEU A 113 0.66 8.91 -15.02
CA LEU A 113 -0.80 8.97 -15.07
C LEU A 113 -1.33 10.24 -14.42
N ARG A 114 -0.82 10.61 -13.23
CA ARG A 114 -1.23 11.84 -12.57
C ARG A 114 -1.01 13.07 -13.46
N ASN A 115 0.14 13.18 -14.10
CA ASN A 115 0.44 14.30 -14.99
C ASN A 115 -0.45 14.31 -16.24
N ARG A 116 -0.82 13.13 -16.78
CA ARG A 116 -1.78 13.03 -17.89
C ARG A 116 -3.19 13.42 -17.47
N LEU A 117 -3.66 12.95 -16.32
CA LEU A 117 -4.99 13.26 -15.80
C LEU A 117 -5.17 14.73 -15.44
N ILE A 118 -4.11 15.40 -14.97
CA ILE A 118 -4.12 16.86 -14.76
C ILE A 118 -4.20 17.61 -16.10
N ARG A 119 -3.46 17.17 -17.12
CA ARG A 119 -3.55 17.77 -18.47
C ARG A 119 -4.91 17.58 -19.11
N ALA A 120 -5.60 16.47 -18.80
CA ALA A 120 -6.95 16.20 -19.25
C ALA A 120 -8.04 16.90 -18.41
N ASN A 121 -7.67 17.72 -17.41
CA ASN A 121 -8.59 18.36 -16.46
C ASN A 121 -9.53 17.39 -15.70
N ILE A 122 -9.16 16.11 -15.60
CA ILE A 122 -9.90 15.11 -14.83
C ILE A 122 -9.52 15.20 -13.34
N LEU A 123 -8.24 15.44 -13.06
CA LEU A 123 -7.76 15.68 -11.71
C LEU A 123 -7.59 17.17 -11.48
N LEU A 124 -8.38 17.72 -10.56
CA LEU A 124 -8.23 19.09 -10.10
C LEU A 124 -6.89 19.27 -9.40
N ARG A 125 -6.11 20.25 -9.86
CA ARG A 125 -4.87 20.64 -9.20
C ARG A 125 -5.24 21.29 -7.86
N ARG A 126 -4.85 20.67 -6.73
CA ARG A 126 -5.19 21.12 -5.36
C ARG A 126 -5.03 22.62 -5.10
N LYS A 127 -4.03 23.29 -5.69
CA LYS A 127 -3.87 24.76 -5.61
C LYS A 127 -5.08 25.56 -6.14
N VAL A 128 -5.78 25.04 -7.15
CA VAL A 128 -6.99 25.68 -7.70
C VAL A 128 -8.18 25.47 -6.77
N LEU A 129 -8.24 24.35 -6.04
CA LEU A 129 -9.28 24.08 -5.05
C LEU A 129 -9.16 25.01 -3.83
N GLU A 130 -7.93 25.26 -3.35
CA GLU A 130 -7.69 26.21 -2.26
C GLU A 130 -8.05 27.64 -2.66
N ILE A 131 -7.85 28.02 -3.93
CA ILE A 131 -8.27 29.33 -4.46
C ILE A 131 -9.80 29.39 -4.61
N LEU A 132 -10.45 28.34 -5.10
CA LEU A 132 -11.91 28.29 -5.30
C LEU A 132 -12.72 28.20 -3.99
N ILE A 133 -12.12 27.72 -2.90
CA ILE A 133 -12.75 27.65 -1.58
C ILE A 133 -12.45 28.93 -0.76
N ALA A 134 -11.47 29.73 -1.18
CA ALA A 134 -11.10 30.99 -0.54
C ALA A 134 -11.85 32.23 -1.08
N PHE A 135 -12.82 32.04 -1.99
CA PHE A 135 -13.79 33.04 -2.44
C PHE A 135 -15.21 32.56 -2.13
#